data_AF-A0A1J4WJY5-F1
#
_entry.id   AF-A0A1J4WJY5-F1
#
_cell.length_a   1.000
_cell.length_b   1.000
_cell.length_c   1.000
_cell.angle_alpha   90.00
_cell.angle_beta   90.00
_cell.angle_gamma   90.00
#
_symmetry.space_group_name_H-M   'P 1'
#
loop_
_entity.id
_entity.type
_entity.pdbx_description
1 polymer ?
#
loop_
_entity_poly.entity_id
_entity_poly.type
_entity_poly.pdbx_seq_one_letter_code
_entity_poly.pdbx_strand_id
1 'polypeptide(L)'
;MPLQIEEDLILRNKGAERYLPFLIKEAQRLEKAGTEFIVMPCNSLHIFINEIRNAVSVPVLSIIDETVQHLKQNNMNKVGIISTSTTVKSKLYENAFSKNNIGYVAPNESQQNKIDRIILDLLAGHQKDEDRNELANIINNFDEKNLDCVILACTDLQLLKPHHPALKIYDTMKIFSDATVRKIL
;
A
#
# COMPACT_ATOMS: atom_id res chain seq x y z
N MET A 1 -15.22 -6.30 10.01
CA MET A 1 -15.66 -5.61 8.80
C MET A 1 -16.11 -6.66 7.80
N PRO A 2 -17.23 -6.53 7.08
CA PRO A 2 -17.65 -7.56 6.12
C PRO A 2 -16.70 -7.61 4.92
N LEU A 3 -16.17 -8.80 4.59
CA LEU A 3 -15.30 -9.06 3.42
C LEU A 3 -15.88 -8.49 2.11
N GLN A 4 -17.21 -8.49 1.98
CA GLN A 4 -17.91 -7.91 0.83
C GLN A 4 -17.59 -6.43 0.58
N ILE A 5 -17.31 -5.64 1.63
CA ILE A 5 -16.95 -4.24 1.46
C ILE A 5 -15.54 -4.13 0.86
N GLU A 6 -14.62 -5.00 1.26
CA GLU A 6 -13.26 -5.03 0.69
C GLU A 6 -13.28 -5.54 -0.76
N GLU A 7 -14.07 -6.58 -1.07
CA GLU A 7 -14.27 -7.06 -2.43
C GLU A 7 -14.82 -5.97 -3.36
N ASP A 8 -15.87 -5.26 -2.93
CA ASP A 8 -16.45 -4.15 -3.69
C ASP A 8 -15.41 -3.02 -3.89
N LEU A 9 -14.58 -2.74 -2.89
CA LEU A 9 -13.55 -1.73 -2.98
C LEU A 9 -12.43 -2.14 -3.95
N ILE A 10 -11.91 -3.35 -3.83
CA ILE A 10 -10.77 -3.85 -4.62
C ILE A 10 -11.18 -4.07 -6.07
N LEU A 11 -12.26 -4.82 -6.31
CA LEU A 11 -12.69 -5.21 -7.67
C LEU A 11 -13.48 -4.11 -8.37
N ARG A 12 -14.40 -3.46 -7.65
CA ARG A 12 -15.37 -2.54 -8.26
C ARG A 12 -15.01 -1.08 -8.03
N ASN A 13 -14.03 -0.79 -7.15
CA ASN A 13 -13.68 0.57 -6.74
C ASN A 13 -14.90 1.35 -6.24
N LYS A 14 -15.76 0.68 -5.47
CA LYS A 14 -17.03 1.22 -4.93
C LYS A 14 -17.12 0.98 -3.43
N GLY A 15 -17.91 1.80 -2.74
CA GLY A 15 -18.19 1.59 -1.33
C GLY A 15 -17.09 2.08 -0.39
N ALA A 16 -16.06 2.76 -0.91
CA ALA A 16 -14.96 3.28 -0.11
C ALA A 16 -15.48 4.26 0.96
N GLU A 17 -16.45 5.08 0.60
CA GLU A 17 -17.11 6.04 1.49
C GLU A 17 -17.76 5.39 2.71
N ARG A 18 -18.09 4.09 2.65
CA ARG A 18 -18.65 3.34 3.77
C ARG A 18 -17.63 3.13 4.89
N TYR A 19 -16.33 3.20 4.60
CA TYR A 19 -15.27 3.10 5.61
C TYR A 19 -15.12 4.39 6.41
N LEU A 20 -15.32 5.55 5.78
CA LEU A 20 -14.94 6.85 6.33
C LEU A 20 -15.55 7.12 7.72
N PRO A 21 -16.85 6.88 7.99
CA PRO A 21 -17.42 7.09 9.32
C PRO A 21 -16.77 6.20 10.40
N PHE A 22 -16.38 4.97 10.05
CA PHE A 22 -15.68 4.08 10.97
C PHE A 22 -14.26 4.56 11.20
N LEU A 23 -13.52 4.92 10.14
CA LEU A 23 -12.15 5.41 10.26
C LEU A 23 -12.05 6.66 11.14
N ILE A 24 -12.95 7.63 10.94
CA ILE A 24 -13.05 8.84 11.77
C ILE A 24 -13.36 8.48 13.23
N LYS A 25 -14.37 7.64 13.45
CA LYS A 25 -14.78 7.23 14.80
C LYS A 25 -13.65 6.53 15.56
N GLU A 26 -12.93 5.63 14.89
CA GLU A 26 -11.83 4.88 15.49
C GLU A 26 -10.62 5.79 15.76
N ALA A 27 -10.29 6.71 14.85
CA ALA A 27 -9.22 7.70 15.06
C ALA A 27 -9.52 8.59 16.29
N GLN A 28 -10.74 9.11 16.41
CA GLN A 28 -11.17 9.87 17.58
C GLN A 28 -11.17 9.04 18.87
N ARG A 29 -11.47 7.73 18.78
CA ARG A 29 -11.37 6.84 19.94
C ARG A 29 -9.93 6.66 20.40
N LEU A 30 -8.99 6.49 19.47
CA LEU A 30 -7.56 6.39 19.77
C LEU A 30 -7.02 7.69 20.39
N GLU A 31 -7.41 8.85 19.85
CA GLU A 31 -7.05 10.16 20.43
C GLU A 31 -7.56 10.30 21.86
N LYS A 32 -8.84 9.99 22.11
CA LYS A 32 -9.44 10.01 23.46
C LYS A 32 -8.78 9.04 24.44
N ALA A 33 -8.15 7.99 23.95
CA ALA A 33 -7.37 7.05 24.75
C ALA A 33 -5.97 7.59 25.13
N GLY A 34 -5.60 8.79 24.67
CA GLY A 34 -4.33 9.44 25.01
C GLY A 34 -3.16 9.04 24.11
N THR A 35 -3.43 8.61 22.87
CA THR A 35 -2.36 8.32 21.90
C THR A 35 -1.65 9.60 21.47
N GLU A 36 -0.33 9.55 21.29
CA GLU A 36 0.46 10.71 20.84
C GLU A 36 0.43 10.90 19.33
N PHE A 37 0.14 9.84 18.57
CA PHE A 37 -0.05 9.86 17.13
C PHE A 37 -0.79 8.58 16.67
N ILE A 38 -1.28 8.59 15.43
CA ILE A 38 -2.03 7.49 14.81
C ILE A 38 -1.33 7.01 13.55
N VAL A 39 -1.39 5.70 13.30
CA VAL A 39 -0.93 5.05 12.07
C VAL A 39 -2.04 4.17 11.50
N MET A 40 -2.15 4.10 10.16
CA MET A 40 -3.11 3.24 9.46
C MET A 40 -2.35 2.32 8.49
N PRO A 41 -2.11 1.04 8.83
CA PRO A 41 -1.31 0.14 7.99
C PRO A 41 -2.13 -0.42 6.82
N CYS A 42 -2.62 0.44 5.93
CA CYS A 42 -3.39 0.06 4.76
C CYS A 42 -3.15 1.06 3.63
N ASN A 43 -2.67 0.62 2.48
CA ASN A 43 -2.36 1.53 1.36
C ASN A 43 -3.63 2.15 0.75
N SER A 44 -4.65 1.35 0.43
CA SER A 44 -5.83 1.81 -0.30
C SER A 44 -6.72 2.78 0.49
N LEU A 45 -6.84 2.61 1.82
CA LEU A 45 -7.64 3.51 2.65
C LEU A 45 -6.99 4.89 2.89
N HIS A 46 -5.75 5.10 2.43
CA HIS A 46 -5.13 6.44 2.46
C HIS A 46 -5.81 7.46 1.55
N ILE A 47 -6.78 7.06 0.71
CA ILE A 47 -7.67 8.02 0.05
C ILE A 47 -8.38 8.95 1.05
N PHE A 48 -8.56 8.50 2.30
CA PHE A 48 -9.23 9.24 3.37
C PHE A 48 -8.27 9.88 4.38
N ILE A 49 -6.96 9.91 4.11
CA ILE A 49 -5.95 10.35 5.08
C ILE A 49 -6.19 11.79 5.56
N ASN A 50 -6.67 12.67 4.67
CA ASN A 50 -6.92 14.07 5.00
C ASN A 50 -8.16 14.23 5.89
N GLU A 51 -9.22 13.49 5.60
CA GLU A 51 -10.44 13.46 6.40
C GLU A 51 -10.16 12.92 7.80
N ILE A 52 -9.33 11.89 7.93
CA ILE A 52 -8.88 11.37 9.22
C ILE A 52 -8.05 12.43 9.96
N ARG A 53 -7.06 13.06 9.29
CA ARG A 53 -6.23 14.13 9.86
C ARG A 53 -7.05 15.33 10.34
N ASN A 54 -8.13 15.68 9.64
CA ASN A 54 -9.01 16.78 10.02
C ASN A 54 -9.93 16.45 11.21
N ALA A 55 -10.11 15.16 11.53
CA ALA A 55 -11.03 14.71 12.56
C ALA A 55 -10.39 14.55 13.94
N VAL A 56 -9.06 14.67 14.03
CA VAL A 56 -8.24 14.55 15.25
C VAL A 56 -7.20 15.66 15.29
N SER A 57 -6.69 15.97 16.47
CA SER A 57 -5.60 16.94 16.69
C SER A 57 -4.22 16.28 16.75
N VAL A 58 -4.15 14.99 17.08
CA VAL A 58 -2.89 14.23 17.10
C VAL A 58 -2.37 13.96 15.68
N PRO A 59 -1.05 13.90 15.46
CA PRO A 59 -0.47 13.56 14.17
C PRO A 59 -0.95 12.20 13.63
N VAL A 60 -1.20 12.13 12.31
CA VAL A 60 -1.52 10.89 11.60
C VAL A 60 -0.47 10.64 10.53
N LEU A 61 0.33 9.59 10.71
CA LEU A 61 1.38 9.20 9.75
C LEU A 61 0.77 8.53 8.54
N SER A 62 1.42 8.70 7.39
CA SER A 62 0.99 8.17 6.10
C SER A 62 2.00 7.15 5.58
N ILE A 63 1.54 5.95 5.27
CA ILE A 63 2.38 4.90 4.68
C ILE A 63 2.99 5.34 3.34
N ILE A 64 2.27 6.17 2.58
CA ILE A 64 2.71 6.69 1.29
C ILE A 64 3.82 7.72 1.50
N ASP A 65 3.62 8.65 2.44
CA ASP A 65 4.60 9.70 2.73
C ASP A 65 5.92 9.08 3.22
N GLU A 66 5.83 8.10 4.13
CA GLU A 66 6.99 7.36 4.66
C GLU A 66 7.67 6.49 3.60
N THR A 67 6.90 5.87 2.69
CA THR A 67 7.46 5.12 1.56
C THR A 67 8.25 6.05 0.64
N VAL A 68 7.67 7.18 0.26
CA VAL A 68 8.36 8.17 -0.58
C VAL A 68 9.62 8.71 0.12
N GLN A 69 9.55 8.99 1.42
CA GLN A 69 10.72 9.42 2.19
C GLN A 69 11.81 8.36 2.17
N HIS A 70 11.46 7.09 2.36
CA HIS A 70 12.40 5.98 2.29
C HIS A 70 13.09 5.90 0.91
N LEU A 71 12.33 6.03 -0.17
CA LEU A 71 12.89 6.02 -1.53
C LEU A 71 13.91 7.14 -1.74
N LYS A 72 13.56 8.36 -1.34
CA LYS A 72 14.42 9.54 -1.47
C LYS A 72 15.71 9.40 -0.66
N GLN A 73 15.61 8.93 0.58
CA GLN A 73 16.78 8.72 1.46
C GLN A 73 17.76 7.68 0.89
N ASN A 74 17.28 6.76 0.05
CA ASN A 74 18.09 5.74 -0.61
C ASN A 74 18.42 6.08 -2.06
N ASN A 75 18.15 7.31 -2.52
CA ASN A 75 18.37 7.76 -3.90
C ASN A 75 17.70 6.89 -4.97
N MET A 76 16.54 6.29 -4.64
CA MET A 76 15.73 5.49 -5.56
C MET A 76 14.75 6.42 -6.28
N ASN A 77 14.96 6.62 -7.57
CA ASN A 77 14.25 7.60 -8.40
C ASN A 77 13.37 6.95 -9.47
N LYS A 78 13.49 5.63 -9.71
CA LYS A 78 12.60 4.89 -10.61
C LYS A 78 12.24 3.52 -10.04
N VAL A 79 10.95 3.30 -9.74
CA VAL A 79 10.51 2.13 -8.98
C VAL A 79 9.42 1.32 -9.69
N GLY A 80 9.41 0.01 -9.49
CA GLY A 80 8.25 -0.83 -9.78
C GLY A 80 7.27 -0.73 -8.63
N ILE A 81 5.96 -0.70 -8.91
CA ILE A 81 4.94 -0.69 -7.85
C ILE A 81 3.90 -1.77 -8.10
N ILE A 82 3.62 -2.56 -7.06
CA ILE A 82 2.55 -3.56 -7.05
C ILE A 82 1.55 -3.17 -5.96
N SER A 83 0.31 -2.91 -6.34
CA SER A 83 -0.74 -2.46 -5.44
C SER A 83 -2.10 -2.99 -5.87
N THR A 84 -3.14 -2.74 -5.08
CA THR A 84 -4.53 -2.99 -5.50
C THR A 84 -4.96 -2.04 -6.61
N SER A 85 -5.97 -2.44 -7.41
CA SER A 85 -6.64 -1.56 -8.38
C SER A 85 -7.17 -0.27 -7.76
N THR A 86 -7.67 -0.31 -6.52
CA THR A 86 -8.12 0.88 -5.78
C THR A 86 -6.99 1.90 -5.65
N THR A 87 -5.79 1.45 -5.30
CA THR A 87 -4.61 2.31 -5.10
C THR A 87 -4.19 2.98 -6.40
N VAL A 88 -4.19 2.23 -7.51
CA VAL A 88 -3.88 2.74 -8.85
C VAL A 88 -4.95 3.75 -9.32
N LYS A 89 -6.24 3.39 -9.24
CA LYS A 89 -7.35 4.23 -9.71
C LYS A 89 -7.47 5.55 -8.94
N SER A 90 -7.16 5.52 -7.65
CA SER A 90 -7.15 6.72 -6.80
C SER A 90 -5.89 7.57 -6.94
N LYS A 91 -4.91 7.13 -7.76
CA LYS A 91 -3.65 7.83 -8.04
C LYS A 91 -2.83 8.13 -6.79
N LEU A 92 -2.95 7.30 -5.75
CA LEU A 92 -2.35 7.56 -4.44
C LEU A 92 -0.83 7.68 -4.54
N TYR A 93 -0.17 6.67 -5.11
CA TYR A 93 1.27 6.66 -5.30
C TYR A 93 1.70 7.50 -6.49
N GLU A 94 0.93 7.52 -7.58
CA GLU A 94 1.21 8.31 -8.78
C GLU A 94 1.34 9.80 -8.45
N ASN A 95 0.41 10.34 -7.66
CA ASN A 95 0.46 11.73 -7.21
C ASN A 95 1.66 11.97 -6.28
N ALA A 96 1.95 11.03 -5.37
CA ALA A 96 3.06 11.16 -4.42
C ALA A 96 4.44 11.10 -5.12
N PHE A 97 4.60 10.19 -6.08
CA PHE A 97 5.77 10.04 -6.92
C PHE A 97 5.98 11.26 -7.81
N SER A 98 4.93 11.75 -8.47
CA SER A 98 5.00 12.95 -9.31
C SER A 98 5.46 14.17 -8.52
N LYS A 99 4.93 14.40 -7.31
CA LYS A 99 5.35 15.50 -6.42
C LYS A 99 6.81 15.41 -5.97
N ASN A 100 7.42 14.23 -6.04
CA ASN A 100 8.78 13.96 -5.57
C ASN A 100 9.75 13.61 -6.68
N ASN A 101 9.37 13.79 -7.96
CA ASN A 101 10.16 13.44 -9.13
C ASN A 101 10.63 11.98 -9.16
N ILE A 102 9.79 11.07 -8.68
CA ILE A 102 10.04 9.62 -8.73
C ILE A 102 9.31 9.07 -9.96
N GLY A 103 10.05 8.43 -10.87
CA GLY A 103 9.48 7.65 -11.96
C GLY A 103 8.94 6.32 -11.44
N TYR A 104 7.91 5.77 -12.09
CA TYR A 104 7.38 4.48 -11.71
C TYR A 104 6.97 3.62 -12.91
N VAL A 105 6.94 2.31 -12.69
CA VAL A 105 6.37 1.31 -13.61
C VAL A 105 5.36 0.49 -12.84
N ALA A 106 4.14 0.40 -13.38
CA ALA A 106 3.06 -0.40 -12.82
C ALA A 106 2.75 -1.60 -13.74
N PRO A 107 2.15 -2.68 -13.20
CA PRO A 107 1.63 -3.78 -13.99
C PRO A 107 0.61 -3.31 -15.03
N ASN A 108 0.54 -4.01 -16.17
CA ASN A 108 -0.54 -3.81 -17.14
C ASN A 108 -1.88 -4.35 -16.59
N GLU A 109 -2.97 -4.07 -17.30
CA GLU A 109 -4.33 -4.46 -16.87
C GLU A 109 -4.50 -5.97 -16.60
N SER A 110 -3.93 -6.82 -17.45
CA SER A 110 -4.01 -8.28 -17.26
C SER A 110 -3.27 -8.74 -16.00
N GLN A 111 -2.09 -8.16 -15.74
CA GLN A 111 -1.32 -8.43 -14.53
C GLN A 111 -2.02 -7.86 -13.29
N GLN A 112 -2.62 -6.67 -13.39
CA GLN A 112 -3.36 -6.04 -12.29
C GLN A 112 -4.55 -6.90 -11.85
N ASN A 113 -5.31 -7.46 -12.79
CA ASN A 113 -6.41 -8.37 -12.47
C ASN A 113 -5.95 -9.62 -11.70
N LYS A 114 -4.76 -10.14 -12.03
CA LYS A 114 -4.15 -11.27 -11.31
C LYS A 114 -3.72 -10.88 -9.90
N ILE A 115 -3.09 -9.72 -9.74
CA ILE A 115 -2.72 -9.17 -8.43
C ILE A 115 -3.95 -9.00 -7.55
N ASP A 116 -5.04 -8.41 -8.07
CA ASP A 116 -6.26 -8.23 -7.29
C ASP A 116 -6.87 -9.57 -6.86
N ARG A 117 -6.88 -10.58 -7.75
CA ARG A 117 -7.30 -11.94 -7.39
C ARG A 117 -6.45 -12.51 -6.25
N ILE A 118 -5.12 -12.43 -6.37
CA ILE A 118 -4.18 -12.90 -5.35
C ILE A 118 -4.47 -12.20 -4.00
N ILE A 119 -4.68 -10.88 -4.01
CA ILE A 119 -4.97 -10.12 -2.79
C ILE A 119 -6.29 -10.59 -2.17
N LEU A 120 -7.33 -10.84 -2.95
CA LEU A 120 -8.60 -11.34 -2.44
C LEU A 120 -8.50 -12.76 -1.86
N ASP A 121 -7.74 -13.64 -2.52
CA ASP A 121 -7.46 -14.97 -1.98
C ASP A 121 -6.78 -14.86 -0.60
N LEU A 122 -5.76 -13.98 -0.48
CA LEU A 122 -5.07 -13.73 0.78
C LEU A 122 -6.00 -13.17 1.87
N LEU A 123 -6.88 -12.22 1.53
CA LEU A 123 -7.89 -11.68 2.46
C LEU A 123 -8.91 -12.72 2.91
N ALA A 124 -9.23 -13.68 2.04
CA ALA A 124 -10.06 -14.85 2.38
C ALA A 124 -9.31 -15.92 3.19
N GLY A 125 -8.01 -15.72 3.48
CA GLY A 125 -7.16 -16.68 4.18
C GLY A 125 -6.68 -17.84 3.31
N HIS A 126 -6.82 -17.73 1.98
CA HIS A 126 -6.32 -18.71 1.03
C HIS A 126 -4.93 -18.29 0.55
N GLN A 127 -3.92 -19.09 0.91
CA GLN A 127 -2.55 -18.90 0.42
C GLN A 127 -2.17 -20.08 -0.47
N LYS A 128 -2.06 -19.84 -1.77
CA LYS A 128 -1.69 -20.87 -2.75
C LYS A 128 -0.23 -20.67 -3.19
N ASP A 129 0.49 -21.76 -3.41
CA ASP A 129 1.85 -21.67 -3.96
C ASP A 129 1.86 -21.10 -5.38
N GLU A 130 0.78 -21.32 -6.13
CA GLU A 130 0.55 -20.73 -7.45
C GLU A 130 0.56 -19.20 -7.42
N ASP A 131 0.01 -18.58 -6.36
CA ASP A 131 -0.02 -17.12 -6.20
C ASP A 131 1.38 -16.54 -6.02
N ARG A 132 2.29 -17.28 -5.35
CA ARG A 132 3.70 -16.89 -5.22
C ARG A 132 4.38 -16.87 -6.58
N ASN A 133 4.19 -17.93 -7.36
CA ASN A 133 4.79 -18.06 -8.69
C ASN A 133 4.24 -17.00 -9.64
N GLU A 134 2.94 -16.73 -9.59
CA GLU A 134 2.32 -15.71 -10.43
C GLU A 134 2.79 -14.30 -10.06
N LEU A 135 2.88 -13.97 -8.78
CA LEU A 135 3.42 -12.69 -8.33
C LEU A 135 4.89 -12.53 -8.76
N ALA A 136 5.71 -13.58 -8.60
CA ALA A 136 7.11 -13.56 -9.05
C ALA A 136 7.22 -13.32 -10.57
N ASN A 137 6.39 -14.01 -11.36
CA ASN A 137 6.34 -13.79 -12.81
C ASN A 137 5.95 -12.36 -13.18
N ILE A 138 5.04 -11.74 -12.44
CA ILE A 138 4.66 -10.33 -12.65
C ILE A 138 5.86 -9.43 -12.35
N ILE A 139 6.55 -9.65 -11.24
CA ILE A 139 7.75 -8.88 -10.86
C ILE A 139 8.86 -9.02 -11.90
N ASN A 140 9.10 -10.22 -12.45
CA ASN A 140 10.14 -10.44 -13.47
C ASN A 140 9.90 -9.62 -14.75
N ASN A 141 8.66 -9.20 -15.05
CA ASN A 141 8.38 -8.32 -16.19
C ASN A 141 8.96 -6.90 -16.02
N PHE A 142 9.54 -6.59 -14.86
CA PHE A 142 10.22 -5.34 -14.57
C PHE A 142 11.71 -5.33 -14.93
N ASP A 143 12.34 -6.47 -15.25
CA ASP A 143 13.78 -6.59 -15.48
C ASP A 143 14.32 -5.61 -16.54
N GLU A 144 13.58 -5.43 -17.64
CA GLU A 144 14.02 -4.59 -18.76
C GLU A 144 13.71 -3.10 -18.55
N LYS A 145 13.27 -2.70 -17.35
CA LYS A 145 12.76 -1.34 -17.11
C LYS A 145 13.75 -0.42 -16.38
N ASN A 146 14.96 -0.89 -16.07
CA ASN A 146 15.99 -0.13 -15.33
C ASN A 146 15.42 0.49 -14.05
N LEU A 147 14.88 -0.35 -13.16
CA LEU A 147 14.29 0.08 -11.89
C LEU A 147 15.33 -0.02 -10.77
N ASP A 148 15.27 0.89 -9.81
CA ASP A 148 16.10 0.86 -8.61
C ASP A 148 15.60 -0.21 -7.62
N CYS A 149 14.26 -0.40 -7.56
CA CYS A 149 13.61 -1.37 -6.71
C CYS A 149 12.16 -1.66 -7.15
N VAL A 150 11.52 -2.60 -6.46
CA VAL A 150 10.08 -2.87 -6.53
C VAL A 150 9.44 -2.63 -5.16
N ILE A 151 8.26 -2.03 -5.14
CA ILE A 151 7.51 -1.74 -3.92
C ILE A 151 6.24 -2.59 -3.89
N LEU A 152 6.02 -3.29 -2.79
CA LEU A 152 4.75 -3.96 -2.48
C LEU A 152 3.87 -2.99 -1.69
N ALA A 153 3.03 -2.25 -2.42
CA ALA A 153 2.07 -1.29 -1.90
C ALA A 153 0.70 -1.95 -1.60
N CYS A 154 0.74 -3.15 -1.02
CA CYS A 154 -0.39 -3.84 -0.39
C CYS A 154 0.18 -4.67 0.76
N THR A 155 -0.37 -4.48 1.96
CA THR A 155 0.13 -5.09 3.20
C THR A 155 0.01 -6.61 3.21
N ASP A 156 -0.92 -7.18 2.44
CA ASP A 156 -1.16 -8.62 2.39
C ASP A 156 -0.16 -9.35 1.48
N LEU A 157 0.37 -8.69 0.45
CA LEU A 157 1.31 -9.30 -0.51
C LEU A 157 2.61 -9.78 0.14
N GLN A 158 2.99 -9.21 1.29
CA GLN A 158 4.17 -9.65 2.03
C GLN A 158 4.08 -11.12 2.49
N LEU A 159 2.86 -11.66 2.67
CA LEU A 159 2.63 -13.06 3.06
C LEU A 159 3.21 -14.04 2.04
N LEU A 160 3.25 -13.64 0.77
CA LEU A 160 3.83 -14.43 -0.32
C LEU A 160 5.36 -14.40 -0.33
N LYS A 161 6.00 -13.55 0.49
CA LYS A 161 7.46 -13.39 0.62
C LYS A 161 8.15 -13.39 -0.77
N PRO A 162 7.72 -12.54 -1.70
CA PRO A 162 8.28 -12.55 -3.04
C PRO A 162 9.77 -12.21 -2.98
N HIS A 163 10.52 -12.84 -3.87
CA HIS A 163 11.94 -12.62 -4.03
C HIS A 163 12.26 -12.40 -5.50
N HIS A 164 13.27 -11.57 -5.76
CA HIS A 164 13.77 -11.32 -7.09
C HIS A 164 15.30 -11.28 -7.04
N PRO A 165 16.01 -11.90 -8.01
CA PRO A 165 17.46 -12.07 -7.95
C PRO A 165 18.25 -10.76 -8.09
N ALA A 166 17.75 -9.81 -8.89
CA ALA A 166 18.44 -8.54 -9.16
C ALA A 166 17.83 -7.34 -8.41
N LEU A 167 16.52 -7.13 -8.54
CA LEU A 167 15.78 -6.04 -7.89
C LEU A 167 15.51 -6.31 -6.40
N LYS A 168 15.78 -5.31 -5.55
CA LYS A 168 15.30 -5.31 -4.17
C LYS A 168 13.79 -5.08 -4.14
N ILE A 169 13.09 -5.86 -3.32
CA ILE A 169 11.67 -5.69 -3.05
C ILE A 169 11.50 -5.04 -1.68
N TYR A 170 10.82 -3.92 -1.63
CA TYR A 170 10.48 -3.20 -0.40
C TYR A 170 9.00 -3.35 -0.08
N ASP A 171 8.71 -3.81 1.13
CA ASP A 171 7.36 -3.87 1.67
C ASP A 171 7.02 -2.54 2.37
N THR A 172 5.93 -1.89 1.94
CA THR A 172 5.50 -0.62 2.54
C THR A 172 5.08 -0.80 3.99
N MET A 173 4.58 -1.98 4.39
CA MET A 173 4.28 -2.27 5.79
C MET A 173 5.54 -2.29 6.64
N LYS A 174 6.63 -2.89 6.14
CA LYS A 174 7.91 -2.89 6.85
C LYS A 174 8.50 -1.48 6.98
N ILE A 175 8.49 -0.71 5.88
CA ILE A 175 8.94 0.69 5.90
C ILE A 175 8.14 1.49 6.93
N PHE A 176 6.82 1.32 6.94
CA PHE A 176 5.92 2.05 7.83
C PHE A 176 6.04 1.63 9.29
N SER A 177 6.25 0.34 9.55
CA SER A 177 6.56 -0.16 10.89
C SER A 177 7.85 0.46 11.41
N ASP A 178 8.91 0.51 10.59
CA ASP A 178 10.17 1.14 10.99
C ASP A 178 10.03 2.65 11.22
N ALA A 179 9.22 3.34 10.39
CA ALA A 179 8.90 4.75 10.60
C ALA A 179 8.13 4.98 11.91
N THR A 180 7.19 4.10 12.21
CA THR A 180 6.42 4.13 13.46
C THR A 180 7.34 3.96 14.67
N VAL A 181 8.26 3.00 14.64
CA VAL A 181 9.25 2.81 15.72
C VAL A 181 10.15 4.04 15.86
N ARG A 182 10.66 4.59 14.76
CA ARG A 182 11.47 5.83 14.78
C ARG A 182 10.71 7.03 15.34
N LYS A 183 9.38 7.05 15.23
CA LYS A 183 8.54 8.14 15.75
C LYS A 183 8.32 8.04 17.26
N ILE A 184 8.42 6.82 17.82
CA ILE A 184 8.27 6.53 19.25
C ILE A 184 9.56 6.83 20.02
N LEU A 185 10.71 6.59 19.40
CA LEU A 185 12.05 6.81 19.97
C LEU A 185 12.48 8.28 19.90
#